data_AF-A0A7G8X8S9-F1
#
_entry.id   AF-A0A7G8X8S9-F1
#
_cell.length_a   1.000
_cell.length_b   1.000
_cell.length_c   1.000
_cell.angle_alpha   90.00
_cell.angle_beta   90.00
_cell.angle_gamma   90.00
#
_symmetry.space_group_name_H-M   'P 1'
#
loop_
_entity.id
_entity.type
_entity.pdbx_description
1 polymer ?
#
loop_
_entity_poly.entity_id
_entity_poly.type
_entity_poly.pdbx_seq_one_letter_code
_entity_poly.pdbx_strand_id
1 'polypeptide(L)'
;MTKENINVDFTMNTFDTSKMDMWTKEQWKEWVGDQEDNIGIQLLLINDTKFYLKVMGIYYNEETGDMFFGFDTQNKLDRDINIQFGKWEIDESINDLSHEKPQYMEKYSEIRGFQRFVKRTYLESWDTITIEISILDAETNLSIREFKFKIEKHLIQVF
;
A
#
# COMPACT_ATOMS: atom_id res chain seq x y z
N MET A 1 -4.56 -22.73 9.27
CA MET A 1 -5.50 -21.72 8.72
C MET A 1 -5.03 -21.41 7.31
N THR A 2 -5.93 -21.19 6.34
CA THR A 2 -5.54 -20.97 4.93
C THR A 2 -5.36 -19.48 4.67
N LYS A 3 -4.21 -19.08 4.12
CA LYS A 3 -3.92 -17.69 3.75
C LYS A 3 -4.77 -17.26 2.55
N GLU A 4 -5.42 -16.11 2.65
CA GLU A 4 -6.24 -15.52 1.59
C GLU A 4 -5.33 -14.75 0.62
N ASN A 5 -5.30 -15.18 -0.64
CA ASN A 5 -4.50 -14.54 -1.69
C ASN A 5 -5.38 -13.59 -2.50
N ILE A 6 -5.00 -12.32 -2.55
CA ILE A 6 -5.73 -11.25 -3.24
C ILE A 6 -4.79 -10.66 -4.28
N ASN A 7 -5.14 -10.78 -5.56
CA ASN A 7 -4.41 -10.13 -6.65
C ASN A 7 -5.05 -8.78 -6.93
N VAL A 8 -4.23 -7.75 -7.11
CA VAL A 8 -4.66 -6.38 -7.32
C VAL A 8 -3.92 -5.80 -8.52
N ASP A 9 -4.66 -5.50 -9.59
CA ASP A 9 -4.10 -4.84 -10.77
C ASP A 9 -4.19 -3.33 -10.56
N PHE A 10 -3.03 -2.67 -10.46
CA PHE A 10 -2.93 -1.23 -10.29
C PHE A 10 -2.50 -0.58 -11.60
N THR A 11 -3.45 0.05 -12.28
CA THR A 11 -3.19 0.78 -13.52
C THR A 11 -2.86 2.22 -13.21
N MET A 12 -1.73 2.71 -13.71
CA MET A 12 -1.28 4.09 -13.55
C MET A 12 -0.90 4.70 -14.90
N ASN A 13 -1.30 5.95 -15.11
CA ASN A 13 -0.90 6.71 -16.27
C ASN A 13 0.59 7.07 -16.20
N THR A 14 1.28 6.99 -17.33
CA THR A 14 2.64 7.50 -17.51
C THR A 14 2.71 8.40 -18.74
N PHE A 15 3.70 9.30 -18.75
CA PHE A 15 3.85 10.35 -19.74
C PHE A 15 5.25 10.30 -20.35
N ASP A 16 5.35 10.51 -21.67
CA ASP A 16 6.63 10.50 -22.38
C ASP A 16 7.28 11.87 -22.21
N THR A 17 8.02 12.01 -21.10
CA THR A 17 8.64 13.28 -20.73
C THR A 17 9.69 13.74 -21.74
N SER A 18 10.17 12.85 -22.62
CA SER A 18 11.09 13.22 -23.71
C SER A 18 10.44 14.15 -24.76
N LYS A 19 9.10 14.22 -24.79
CA LYS A 19 8.32 15.07 -25.70
C LYS A 19 7.70 16.28 -25.03
N MET A 20 8.09 16.62 -23.80
CA MET A 20 7.52 17.73 -23.03
C MET A 20 7.52 19.06 -23.77
N ASP A 21 8.56 19.34 -24.54
CA ASP A 21 8.67 20.57 -25.34
C ASP A 21 7.63 20.64 -26.47
N MET A 22 7.04 19.51 -26.85
CA MET A 22 6.01 19.39 -27.88
C MET A 22 4.59 19.27 -27.31
N TRP A 23 4.44 19.22 -25.99
CA TRP A 23 3.13 19.07 -25.37
C TRP A 23 2.27 20.32 -25.54
N THR A 24 1.00 20.09 -25.84
CA THR A 24 -0.04 21.12 -25.82
C THR A 24 -0.28 21.62 -24.40
N LYS A 25 -0.96 22.77 -24.25
CA LYS A 25 -1.31 23.31 -22.93
C LYS A 25 -2.21 22.35 -22.16
N GLU A 26 -3.07 21.63 -22.86
CA GLU A 26 -3.98 20.63 -22.33
C GLU A 26 -3.21 19.42 -21.78
N GLN A 27 -2.23 18.91 -22.54
CA GLN A 27 -1.35 17.82 -22.10
C GLN A 27 -0.48 18.23 -20.90
N TRP A 28 0.02 19.47 -20.89
CA TRP A 28 0.72 20.02 -19.73
C TRP A 28 -0.18 20.10 -18.49
N LYS A 29 -1.43 20.55 -18.65
CA LYS A 29 -2.39 20.61 -17.54
C LYS A 29 -2.71 19.21 -16.99
N GLU A 30 -2.85 18.22 -17.86
CA GLU A 30 -3.11 16.83 -17.48
C GLU A 30 -1.91 16.18 -16.75
N TRP A 31 -0.69 16.52 -17.13
CA TRP A 31 0.53 16.04 -16.45
C TRP A 31 0.73 16.67 -15.07
N VAL A 32 0.53 17.99 -14.94
CA VAL A 32 0.70 18.71 -13.66
C VAL A 32 -0.38 18.33 -12.64
N GLY A 33 -1.57 17.94 -13.11
CA GLY A 33 -2.73 17.66 -12.25
C GLY A 33 -3.34 18.91 -11.64
N ASP A 34 -4.44 18.74 -10.90
CA ASP A 34 -5.00 19.82 -10.07
C ASP A 34 -4.35 19.75 -8.67
N GLN A 35 -4.16 20.89 -8.00
CA GLN A 35 -3.43 21.00 -6.70
C GLN A 35 -3.99 20.15 -5.55
N GLU A 36 -5.16 19.51 -5.73
CA GLU A 36 -5.82 18.66 -4.75
C GLU A 36 -5.71 17.15 -5.04
N ASP A 37 -5.00 16.76 -6.12
CA ASP A 37 -4.74 15.35 -6.40
C ASP A 37 -3.85 14.78 -5.29
N ASN A 38 -4.48 14.07 -4.36
CA ASN A 38 -3.85 13.44 -3.21
C ASN A 38 -2.52 12.78 -3.61
N ILE A 39 -1.43 13.34 -3.09
CA ILE A 39 -0.05 12.96 -3.40
C ILE A 39 0.13 11.48 -3.03
N GLY A 40 0.19 10.58 -4.02
CA GLY A 40 0.60 9.19 -3.84
C GLY A 40 -0.36 8.11 -4.35
N ILE A 41 0.15 6.87 -4.43
CA ILE A 41 -0.62 5.69 -4.86
C ILE A 41 -1.67 5.32 -3.80
N GLN A 42 -2.95 5.44 -4.16
CA GLN A 42 -4.07 4.98 -3.34
C GLN A 42 -4.63 3.66 -3.85
N LEU A 43 -4.72 2.64 -2.99
CA LEU A 43 -5.16 1.31 -3.37
C LEU A 43 -6.01 0.67 -2.29
N LEU A 44 -7.27 0.35 -2.60
CA LEU A 44 -8.13 -0.41 -1.70
C LEU A 44 -7.70 -1.89 -1.72
N LEU A 45 -7.26 -2.41 -0.58
CA LEU A 45 -6.81 -3.80 -0.46
C LEU A 45 -7.96 -4.72 -0.02
N ILE A 46 -8.72 -4.30 0.99
CA ILE A 46 -9.88 -5.04 1.48
C ILE A 46 -10.93 -4.10 2.07
N ASN A 47 -12.20 -4.38 1.81
CA ASN A 47 -13.33 -3.75 2.48
C ASN A 47 -14.46 -4.74 2.57
N ASP A 48 -14.53 -5.47 3.69
CA ASP A 48 -15.60 -6.41 3.96
C ASP A 48 -16.32 -6.10 5.28
N THR A 49 -17.15 -7.03 5.73
CA THR A 49 -17.94 -6.88 6.96
C THR A 49 -17.09 -6.90 8.24
N LYS A 50 -15.82 -7.32 8.16
CA LYS A 50 -14.91 -7.51 9.30
C LYS A 50 -13.78 -6.50 9.30
N PHE A 51 -13.25 -6.14 8.13
CA PHE A 51 -12.06 -5.29 8.01
C PHE A 51 -12.16 -4.32 6.83
N TYR A 52 -11.50 -3.18 7.01
CA TYR A 52 -11.16 -2.28 5.93
C TYR A 52 -9.66 -2.00 6.00
N LEU A 53 -8.98 -2.07 4.86
CA LEU A 53 -7.58 -1.70 4.70
C LEU A 53 -7.37 -1.09 3.31
N LYS A 54 -6.80 0.11 3.30
CA LYS A 54 -6.48 0.86 2.09
C LYS A 54 -5.07 1.42 2.20
N VAL A 55 -4.26 1.27 1.15
CA VAL A 55 -3.03 2.03 0.98
C VAL A 55 -3.43 3.45 0.59
N MET A 56 -3.00 4.45 1.36
CA MET A 56 -3.32 5.87 1.16
C MET A 56 -2.22 6.65 0.45
N GLY A 57 -1.03 6.07 0.34
CA GLY A 57 0.06 6.67 -0.39
C GLY A 57 1.31 5.80 -0.28
N ILE A 58 2.06 5.79 -1.36
CA ILE A 58 3.41 5.26 -1.41
C ILE A 58 4.33 6.45 -1.65
N TYR A 59 5.21 6.74 -0.69
CA TYR A 59 6.12 7.88 -0.73
C TYR A 59 7.56 7.42 -0.66
N TYR A 60 8.47 8.20 -1.22
CA TYR A 60 9.90 7.95 -1.13
C TYR A 60 10.56 9.08 -0.37
N ASN A 61 11.42 8.74 0.60
CA ASN A 61 12.35 9.69 1.17
C ASN A 61 13.69 9.52 0.47
N GLU A 62 14.05 10.49 -0.37
CA GLU A 62 15.29 10.48 -1.14
C GLU A 62 16.55 10.56 -0.26
N GLU A 63 16.47 11.21 0.90
CA GLU A 63 17.60 11.36 1.82
C GLU A 63 17.92 10.05 2.54
N THR A 64 16.90 9.29 2.94
CA THR A 64 17.08 8.05 3.70
C THR A 64 17.06 6.79 2.83
N GLY A 65 16.54 6.88 1.61
CA GLY A 65 16.33 5.71 0.74
C GLY A 65 15.26 4.78 1.32
N ASP A 66 14.24 5.34 1.96
CA ASP A 66 13.11 4.59 2.50
C ASP A 66 11.86 4.79 1.64
N MET A 67 11.12 3.71 1.44
CA MET A 67 9.81 3.71 0.82
C MET A 67 8.74 3.54 1.90
N PHE A 68 7.81 4.48 1.96
CA PHE A 68 6.75 4.56 2.97
C PHE A 68 5.43 4.14 2.38
N PHE A 69 4.71 3.30 3.12
CA PHE A 69 3.34 2.92 2.84
C PHE A 69 2.46 3.52 3.92
N GLY A 70 1.62 4.47 3.54
CA GLY A 70 0.52 4.94 4.37
C GLY A 70 -0.67 3.99 4.25
N PHE A 71 -1.26 3.60 5.38
CA PHE A 71 -2.46 2.77 5.42
C PHE A 71 -3.56 3.46 6.20
N ASP A 72 -4.78 3.38 5.69
CA ASP A 72 -5.99 3.54 6.47
C ASP A 72 -6.56 2.15 6.79
N THR A 73 -6.92 1.93 8.05
CA THR A 73 -7.48 0.67 8.52
C THR A 73 -8.70 0.86 9.41
N GLN A 74 -9.61 -0.11 9.41
CA GLN A 74 -10.76 -0.17 10.32
C GLN A 74 -10.98 -1.61 10.81
N ASN A 75 -11.12 -1.76 12.13
CA ASN A 75 -11.55 -3.01 12.74
C ASN A 75 -13.07 -2.98 12.93
N LYS A 76 -13.79 -3.85 12.24
CA LYS A 76 -15.26 -3.96 12.33
C LYS A 76 -15.69 -5.19 13.14
N LEU A 77 -14.77 -5.92 13.76
CA LEU A 77 -15.07 -7.04 14.64
C LEU A 77 -15.45 -6.58 16.06
N ASP A 78 -16.23 -7.40 16.77
CA ASP A 78 -16.49 -7.27 18.21
C ASP A 78 -15.35 -7.82 19.08
N ARG A 79 -14.10 -7.55 18.69
CA ARG A 79 -12.92 -7.89 19.49
C ARG A 79 -11.74 -7.05 19.05
N ASP A 80 -10.84 -6.83 19.99
CA ASP A 80 -9.61 -6.11 19.71
C ASP A 80 -8.66 -7.00 18.90
N ILE A 81 -7.91 -6.38 18.01
CA ILE A 81 -6.99 -7.08 17.11
C ILE A 81 -5.60 -6.45 17.12
N ASN A 82 -4.65 -7.24 16.67
CA ASN A 82 -3.32 -6.81 16.28
C ASN A 82 -3.12 -7.08 14.80
N ILE A 83 -2.70 -6.07 14.04
CA ILE A 83 -2.26 -6.24 12.65
C ILE A 83 -0.76 -6.47 12.64
N GLN A 84 -0.34 -7.69 12.32
CA GLN A 84 1.06 -8.05 12.15
C GLN A 84 1.44 -8.03 10.68
N PHE A 85 2.54 -7.36 10.34
CA PHE A 85 3.12 -7.42 9.01
C PHE A 85 4.08 -8.59 8.93
N GLY A 86 4.02 -9.33 7.81
CA GLY A 86 4.88 -10.47 7.53
C GLY A 86 6.00 -10.10 6.56
N LYS A 87 6.24 -10.98 5.59
CA LYS A 87 7.22 -10.74 4.53
C LYS A 87 6.61 -9.89 3.43
N TRP A 88 7.39 -8.92 2.98
CA TRP A 88 7.07 -8.05 1.86
C TRP A 88 8.10 -8.28 0.76
N GLU A 89 7.63 -8.58 -0.44
CA GLU A 89 8.49 -8.81 -1.61
C GLU A 89 8.20 -7.69 -2.60
N ILE A 90 9.20 -6.87 -2.92
CA ILE A 90 9.07 -5.77 -3.87
C ILE A 90 10.06 -6.06 -5.00
N ASP A 91 9.54 -6.52 -6.13
CA ASP A 91 10.31 -7.18 -7.20
C ASP A 91 11.28 -8.23 -6.65
N GLU A 92 12.59 -8.01 -6.73
CA GLU A 92 13.62 -8.96 -6.28
C GLU A 92 14.01 -8.78 -4.79
N SER A 93 13.52 -7.72 -4.12
CA SER A 93 13.88 -7.40 -2.74
C SER A 93 12.90 -8.01 -1.74
N ILE A 94 13.42 -8.63 -0.69
CA ILE A 94 12.62 -9.21 0.40
C ILE A 94 12.85 -8.40 1.69
N ASN A 95 11.77 -7.89 2.26
CA ASN A 95 11.74 -7.18 3.54
C ASN A 95 10.93 -8.00 4.55
N ASP A 96 11.55 -8.42 5.64
CA ASP A 96 10.86 -9.17 6.70
C ASP A 96 10.42 -8.22 7.82
N LEU A 97 9.11 -7.95 7.90
CA LEU A 97 8.51 -7.06 8.91
C LEU A 97 7.90 -7.83 10.09
N SER A 98 8.10 -9.15 10.18
CA SER A 98 7.53 -9.99 11.24
C SER A 98 8.02 -9.65 12.65
N HIS A 99 9.18 -9.00 12.74
CA HIS A 99 9.77 -8.54 13.98
C HIS A 99 9.23 -7.18 14.45
N GLU A 100 8.52 -6.45 13.58
CA GLU A 100 7.95 -5.16 13.94
C GLU A 100 6.78 -5.31 14.89
N LYS A 101 6.58 -4.28 15.72
CA LYS A 101 5.46 -4.24 16.67
C LYS A 101 4.12 -4.27 15.89
N PRO A 102 3.22 -5.22 16.21
CA PRO A 102 1.90 -5.22 15.61
C PRO A 102 1.15 -3.92 15.87
N GLN A 103 0.31 -3.52 14.91
CA GLN A 103 -0.57 -2.38 15.06
C GLN A 103 -1.84 -2.83 15.81
N TYR A 104 -1.98 -2.40 17.06
CA TYR A 104 -3.18 -2.63 17.85
C TYR A 104 -4.36 -1.82 17.31
N MET A 105 -5.54 -2.43 17.33
CA MET A 105 -6.80 -1.78 17.01
C MET A 105 -7.92 -2.26 17.93
N GLU A 106 -8.61 -1.30 18.53
CA GLU A 106 -9.82 -1.53 19.31
C GLU A 106 -10.94 -2.10 18.43
N LYS A 107 -11.84 -2.86 19.03
CA LYS A 107 -13.08 -3.30 18.37
C LYS A 107 -13.93 -2.13 17.87
N TYR A 108 -14.61 -2.34 16.75
CA TYR A 108 -15.48 -1.33 16.11
C TYR A 108 -14.82 0.05 16.00
N SER A 109 -13.56 0.09 15.59
CA SER A 109 -12.80 1.33 15.51
C SER A 109 -13.33 2.24 14.40
N GLU A 110 -13.10 3.54 14.54
CA GLU A 110 -13.07 4.45 13.40
C GLU A 110 -11.89 4.11 12.47
N ILE A 111 -11.87 4.71 11.28
CA ILE A 111 -10.74 4.60 10.36
C ILE A 111 -9.53 5.26 11.03
N ARG A 112 -8.41 4.54 11.11
CA ARG A 112 -7.15 5.05 11.65
C ARG A 112 -6.03 4.90 10.63
N GLY A 113 -5.23 5.96 10.50
CA GLY A 113 -4.05 5.98 9.66
C GLY A 113 -2.81 5.47 10.41
N PHE A 114 -1.96 4.69 9.74
CA PHE A 114 -0.61 4.38 10.22
C PHE A 114 0.35 4.21 9.04
N GLN A 115 1.65 4.18 9.32
CA GLN A 115 2.69 4.05 8.29
C GLN A 115 3.56 2.81 8.55
N ARG A 116 4.06 2.23 7.46
CA ARG A 116 5.12 1.22 7.46
C ARG A 116 6.19 1.60 6.44
N PHE A 117 7.42 1.24 6.73
CA PHE A 117 8.57 1.58 5.91
C PHE A 117 9.35 0.33 5.55
N VAL A 118 9.93 0.35 4.36
CA VAL A 118 10.86 -0.67 3.87
C VAL A 118 12.06 0.04 3.24
N LYS A 119 13.25 -0.52 3.40
CA LYS A 119 14.46 0.05 2.80
C LYS A 119 14.46 -0.22 1.31
N ARG A 120 14.35 0.84 0.51
CA ARG A 120 14.42 0.75 -0.95
C ARG A 120 14.76 2.12 -1.53
N THR A 121 15.71 2.15 -2.46
CA THR A 121 16.15 3.40 -3.07
C THR A 121 15.03 4.04 -3.88
N TYR A 122 14.94 5.37 -3.86
CA TYR A 122 13.91 6.14 -4.59
C TYR A 122 14.02 6.01 -6.12
N LEU A 123 15.18 5.57 -6.61
CA LEU A 123 15.48 5.39 -8.04
C LEU A 123 14.86 4.10 -8.60
N GLU A 124 14.43 3.18 -7.75
CA GLU A 124 13.85 1.90 -8.16
C GLU A 124 12.32 2.00 -8.18
N SER A 125 11.77 2.28 -9.37
CA SER A 125 10.39 1.91 -9.69
C SER A 125 10.15 0.46 -9.29
N TRP A 126 8.93 0.14 -8.87
CA TRP A 126 8.50 -1.23 -8.66
C TRP A 126 7.42 -1.62 -9.65
N ASP A 127 7.46 -2.86 -10.14
CA ASP A 127 6.41 -3.39 -11.01
C ASP A 127 5.49 -4.33 -10.23
N THR A 128 6.04 -4.99 -9.21
CA THR A 128 5.31 -5.97 -8.41
C THR A 128 5.58 -5.80 -6.93
N ILE A 129 4.52 -5.84 -6.13
CA ILE A 129 4.60 -5.87 -4.66
C ILE A 129 3.77 -7.02 -4.13
N THR A 130 4.35 -7.76 -3.20
CA THR A 130 3.63 -8.72 -2.37
C THR A 130 3.68 -8.26 -0.92
N ILE A 131 2.52 -8.12 -0.28
CA ILE A 131 2.38 -7.72 1.14
C ILE A 131 1.70 -8.85 1.90
N GLU A 132 2.38 -9.40 2.90
CA GLU A 132 1.77 -10.31 3.87
C GLU A 132 1.31 -9.58 5.14
N ILE A 133 0.07 -9.86 5.55
CA ILE A 133 -0.54 -9.30 6.75
C ILE A 133 -1.29 -10.40 7.49
N SER A 134 -1.12 -10.48 8.80
CA SER A 134 -1.90 -11.33 9.68
C SER A 134 -2.72 -10.48 10.64
N ILE A 135 -3.99 -10.80 10.77
CA ILE A 135 -4.87 -10.23 11.78
C ILE A 135 -4.94 -11.20 12.94
N LEU A 136 -4.45 -10.77 14.09
CA LEU A 136 -4.37 -11.58 15.30
C LEU A 136 -5.38 -11.08 16.32
N ASP A 137 -5.93 -12.01 17.10
CA ASP A 137 -6.70 -11.67 18.29
C ASP A 137 -5.76 -11.02 19.33
N ALA A 138 -6.13 -9.85 19.86
CA ALA A 138 -5.21 -9.07 20.69
C ALA A 138 -4.90 -9.72 22.05
N GLU A 139 -5.81 -10.55 22.57
CA GLU A 139 -5.63 -11.23 23.86
C GLU A 139 -4.83 -12.52 23.71
N THR A 140 -5.15 -13.31 22.69
CA THR A 140 -4.59 -14.66 22.52
C THR A 140 -3.42 -14.72 21.55
N ASN A 141 -3.20 -13.68 20.74
CA ASN A 141 -2.29 -13.64 19.59
C ASN A 141 -2.52 -14.75 18.56
N LEU A 142 -3.68 -15.41 18.60
CA LEU A 142 -4.05 -16.40 17.60
C LEU A 142 -4.47 -15.71 16.31
N SER A 143 -4.03 -16.28 15.19
CA SER A 143 -4.40 -15.82 13.86
C SER A 143 -5.91 -15.93 13.66
N ILE A 144 -6.55 -14.81 13.30
CA ILE A 144 -7.97 -14.74 12.91
C ILE A 144 -8.06 -14.89 11.39
N ARG A 145 -7.19 -14.16 10.67
CA ARG A 145 -7.08 -14.16 9.20
C ARG A 145 -5.66 -13.85 8.78
N GLU A 146 -5.27 -14.37 7.63
CA GLU A 146 -3.96 -14.10 7.01
C GLU A 146 -4.18 -13.75 5.56
N PHE A 147 -3.54 -12.68 5.12
CA PHE A 147 -3.65 -12.14 3.78
C PHE A 147 -2.29 -12.13 3.08
N LYS A 148 -2.31 -12.40 1.78
CA LYS A 148 -1.25 -12.12 0.84
C LYS A 148 -1.81 -11.26 -0.28
N PHE A 149 -1.45 -9.98 -0.31
CA PHE A 149 -1.80 -9.09 -1.41
C PHE A 149 -0.69 -9.12 -2.44
N LYS A 150 -1.00 -9.48 -3.68
CA LYS A 150 -0.09 -9.35 -4.81
C LYS A 150 -0.57 -8.19 -5.68
N ILE A 151 0.20 -7.13 -5.75
CA ILE A 151 -0.11 -5.90 -6.47
C ILE A 151 0.78 -5.86 -7.70
N GLU A 152 0.17 -5.82 -8.88
CA GLU A 152 0.86 -5.68 -10.17
C GLU A 152 0.60 -4.29 -10.74
N LYS A 153 1.67 -3.52 -10.97
CA LYS A 153 1.59 -2.17 -11.54
C LYS A 153 1.63 -2.27 -13.06
N HIS A 154 0.64 -1.68 -13.72
CA HIS A 154 0.59 -1.55 -15.17
C HIS A 154 0.62 -0.08 -15.54
N LEU A 155 1.62 0.31 -16.33
CA LEU A 155 1.74 1.67 -16.84
C LEU A 155 1.02 1.79 -18.19
N ILE A 156 0.12 2.76 -18.30
CA ILE A 156 -0.52 3.11 -19.57
C ILE A 156 0.04 4.45 -20.04
N GLN A 157 0.63 4.44 -21.23
CA GLN A 157 1.11 5.64 -21.90
C GLN A 157 -0.10 6.47 -22.38
N VAL A 158 -0.25 7.70 -21.88
CA VAL A 158 -1.39 8.55 -22.24
C VAL A 158 -1.19 9.26 -23.60
N PHE A 159 0.04 9.68 -23.90
CA PHE A 159 0.48 10.26 -25.20
C PHE A 159 2.00 10.30 -25.35
#